data_AF-A0AA35ZKZ6-F1
#
_entry.id   AF-A0AA35ZKZ6-F1
#
_cell.length_a   1.000
_cell.length_b   1.000
_cell.length_c   1.000
_cell.angle_alpha   90.00
_cell.angle_beta   90.00
_cell.angle_gamma   90.00
#
_symmetry.space_group_name_H-M   'P 1'
#
loop_
_entity.id
_entity.type
_entity.pdbx_description
1 polymer ?
#
loop_
_entity_poly.entity_id
_entity_poly.type
_entity_poly.pdbx_seq_one_letter_code
_entity_poly.pdbx_strand_id
1 'polypeptide(L)'
;MASESSLWVVRNTSDYLDLYDTYGWDNKKYFTMMLHHGGNFEYYPNRDYDGGKIDYIDFIEVETFSPKVFQSILTSFGYDVEKHMHTL
;
A
#
# COMPACT_ATOMS: atom_id res chain seq x y z
N MET A 1 -17.28 0.50 21.10
CA MET A 1 -15.92 0.65 20.55
C MET A 1 -15.94 -0.02 19.19
N ALA A 2 -16.08 0.76 18.11
CA ALA A 2 -16.00 0.22 16.77
C ALA A 2 -14.52 -0.06 16.50
N SER A 3 -14.18 -1.31 16.22
CA SER A 3 -12.93 -1.64 15.55
C SER A 3 -13.02 -1.04 14.15
N GLU A 4 -12.49 0.17 13.97
CA GLU A 4 -12.31 0.76 12.65
C GLU A 4 -11.30 -0.10 11.88
N SER A 5 -11.82 -1.11 11.17
CA SER A 5 -11.03 -1.81 10.18
C SER A 5 -10.73 -0.80 9.08
N SER A 6 -9.47 -0.39 8.95
CA SER A 6 -9.01 0.39 7.80
C SER A 6 -9.45 -0.31 6.51
N LEU A 7 -10.24 0.37 5.69
CA LEU A 7 -10.92 -0.14 4.48
C LEU A 7 -9.98 -0.44 3.30
N TRP A 8 -8.66 -0.46 3.51
CA TRP A 8 -7.71 -0.59 2.42
C TRP A 8 -7.91 -1.91 1.66
N VAL A 9 -7.61 -1.87 0.36
CA VAL A 9 -7.72 -3.04 -0.52
C VAL A 9 -6.54 -3.11 -1.48
N VAL A 10 -6.06 -4.31 -1.76
CA VAL A 10 -5.11 -4.54 -2.86
C VAL A 10 -5.89 -4.52 -4.16
N ARG A 11 -5.55 -3.61 -5.08
CA ARG A 11 -6.23 -3.46 -6.37
C ARG A 11 -5.96 -4.68 -7.23
N ASN A 12 -7.01 -5.29 -7.80
CA ASN A 12 -6.79 -6.30 -8.83
C ASN A 12 -6.33 -5.61 -10.12
N THR A 13 -5.45 -6.27 -10.87
CA THR A 13 -4.92 -5.74 -12.13
C THR A 13 -5.99 -5.50 -13.20
N SER A 14 -7.16 -6.13 -13.09
CA SER A 14 -8.32 -5.91 -13.96
C SER A 14 -9.22 -4.75 -13.54
N ASP A 15 -9.03 -4.20 -12.35
CA ASP A 15 -9.94 -3.21 -11.79
C ASP A 15 -9.63 -1.83 -12.36
N TYR A 16 -10.63 -1.19 -12.95
CA TYR A 16 -10.58 0.21 -13.33
C TYR A 16 -10.90 1.08 -12.11
N LEU A 17 -10.01 2.01 -11.77
CA LEU A 17 -10.24 3.00 -10.73
C LEU A 17 -10.37 4.39 -11.36
N ASP A 18 -11.57 4.95 -11.33
CA ASP A 18 -11.76 6.37 -11.63
C ASP A 18 -11.29 7.19 -10.43
N LEU A 19 -10.11 7.79 -10.54
CA LEU A 19 -9.50 8.57 -9.46
C LEU A 19 -10.31 9.83 -9.11
N TYR A 20 -11.02 10.43 -10.07
CA TYR A 20 -11.79 11.64 -9.82
C TYR A 20 -13.05 11.34 -9.03
N ASP A 21 -13.74 10.24 -9.37
CA ASP A 21 -14.90 9.77 -8.62
C ASP A 21 -14.49 9.20 -7.25
N THR A 22 -13.42 8.39 -7.23
CA THR A 22 -12.94 7.71 -6.02
C THR A 22 -12.36 8.68 -5.00
N TYR A 23 -11.47 9.58 -5.41
CA TYR A 23 -10.74 10.51 -4.54
C TYR A 23 -11.18 11.96 -4.76
N GLY A 24 -12.40 12.14 -5.24
CA GLY A 24 -13.05 13.44 -5.40
C GLY A 24 -13.17 14.20 -4.07
N TRP A 25 -13.83 15.36 -4.13
CA TRP A 25 -13.81 16.32 -3.03
C TRP A 25 -14.25 15.75 -1.67
N ASP A 26 -15.19 14.82 -1.69
CA ASP A 26 -15.76 14.17 -0.49
C ASP A 26 -14.88 13.03 0.07
N ASN A 27 -13.89 12.57 -0.69
CA ASN A 27 -13.05 11.40 -0.35
C ASN A 27 -11.56 11.74 -0.18
N LYS A 28 -11.22 13.02 0.02
CA LYS A 28 -9.83 13.50 0.22
C LYS A 28 -9.09 12.89 1.41
N LYS A 29 -9.81 12.23 2.30
CA LYS A 29 -9.22 11.51 3.44
C LYS A 29 -8.56 10.20 3.05
N TYR A 30 -8.71 9.75 1.80
CA TYR A 30 -8.13 8.50 1.32
C TYR A 30 -6.99 8.75 0.31
N PHE A 31 -6.05 7.80 0.23
CA PHE A 31 -5.00 7.78 -0.79
C PHE A 31 -4.71 6.36 -1.30
N THR A 32 -4.06 6.30 -2.47
CA THR A 32 -3.47 5.07 -3.02
C THR A 32 -1.98 5.01 -2.69
N MET A 33 -1.50 3.86 -2.23
CA MET A 33 -0.08 3.55 -2.13
C MET A 33 0.34 2.63 -3.29
N MET A 34 1.43 3.01 -3.98
CA MET A 34 2.12 2.13 -4.92
C MET A 34 3.27 1.44 -4.19
N LEU A 35 3.18 0.12 -4.04
CA LEU A 35 4.15 -0.70 -3.31
C LEU A 35 5.05 -1.47 -4.28
N HIS A 36 6.35 -1.16 -4.25
CA HIS A 36 7.39 -1.92 -4.94
C HIS A 36 7.99 -2.92 -3.95
N HIS A 37 7.92 -4.22 -4.23
CA HIS A 37 8.43 -5.27 -3.32
C HIS A 37 9.01 -6.50 -4.04
N GLY A 38 10.02 -7.11 -3.43
CA GLY A 38 10.70 -8.32 -3.94
C GLY A 38 11.80 -8.10 -4.98
N GLY A 39 11.94 -6.89 -5.51
CA GLY A 39 12.99 -6.48 -6.46
C GLY A 39 13.87 -5.33 -5.95
N ASN A 40 14.62 -4.70 -6.85
CA ASN A 40 15.56 -3.63 -6.54
C ASN A 40 15.38 -2.44 -7.48
N PHE A 41 15.69 -1.24 -6.98
CA PHE A 41 15.84 -0.07 -7.83
C PHE A 41 17.25 0.00 -8.39
N GLU A 42 17.38 0.32 -9.68
CA GLU A 42 18.67 0.63 -10.29
C GLU A 42 19.27 1.93 -9.72
N TYR A 43 20.60 2.05 -9.78
CA TYR A 43 21.29 3.25 -9.33
C TYR A 43 21.04 4.43 -10.28
N TYR A 44 21.05 5.65 -9.73
CA TYR A 44 20.82 6.88 -10.48
C TYR A 44 21.85 7.09 -11.62
N PRO A 45 21.50 7.74 -12.76
CA PRO A 45 20.17 8.24 -13.16
C PRO A 45 19.29 7.17 -13.83
N ASN A 46 17.97 7.34 -13.76
CA ASN A 46 16.91 6.42 -14.22
C ASN A 46 16.68 5.23 -13.27
N ARG A 47 15.96 5.50 -12.17
CA ARG A 47 15.54 4.47 -11.22
C ARG A 47 14.45 3.61 -11.84
N ASP A 48 14.87 2.57 -12.54
CA ASP A 48 13.98 1.48 -12.94
C ASP A 48 13.87 0.47 -11.79
N TYR A 49 12.70 -0.17 -11.68
CA TYR A 49 12.46 -1.22 -10.70
C TYR A 49 12.49 -2.58 -11.39
N ASP A 50 13.48 -3.41 -11.05
CA ASP A 50 13.69 -4.70 -11.69
C ASP A 50 13.58 -5.87 -10.70
N GLY A 51 13.18 -7.03 -11.23
CA GLY A 51 13.12 -8.30 -10.52
C GLY A 51 12.03 -8.41 -9.45
N GLY A 52 11.13 -7.43 -9.35
CA GLY A 52 10.09 -7.36 -8.31
C GLY A 52 8.67 -7.25 -8.83
N LYS A 53 7.75 -6.94 -7.91
CA LYS A 53 6.34 -6.67 -8.20
C LYS A 53 5.97 -5.25 -7.80
N ILE A 54 4.97 -4.71 -8.50
CA ILE A 54 4.36 -3.42 -8.22
C ILE A 54 2.87 -3.68 -7.99
N ASP A 55 2.40 -3.39 -6.79
CA ASP A 55 1.00 -3.51 -6.41
C ASP A 55 0.46 -2.16 -5.95
N TYR A 56 -0.84 -1.93 -6.16
CA TYR A 56 -1.53 -0.73 -5.73
C TYR A 56 -2.47 -1.06 -4.59
N ILE A 57 -2.40 -0.27 -3.52
CA ILE A 57 -3.25 -0.39 -2.34
C ILE A 57 -4.12 0.86 -2.26
N ASP A 58 -5.43 0.70 -2.37
CA ASP A 58 -6.40 1.79 -2.41
C ASP A 58 -7.11 2.01 -1.09
N PHE A 59 -7.80 3.15 -0.97
CA PHE A 59 -8.66 3.52 0.17
C PHE A 59 -7.92 3.56 1.51
N ILE A 60 -6.62 3.85 1.50
CA ILE A 60 -5.88 4.03 2.75
C ILE A 60 -6.29 5.37 3.33
N GLU A 61 -6.86 5.37 4.53
CA GLU A 61 -7.30 6.60 5.20
C GLU A 61 -6.12 7.30 5.88
N VAL A 62 -5.94 8.57 5.59
CA VAL A 62 -4.78 9.38 6.01
C VAL A 62 -4.69 9.47 7.54
N GLU A 63 -5.81 9.64 8.22
CA GLU A 63 -5.84 9.83 9.68
C GLU A 63 -5.57 8.53 10.46
N THR A 64 -5.81 7.38 9.85
CA THR A 64 -5.67 6.06 10.51
C THR A 64 -4.44 5.29 10.04
N PHE A 65 -3.76 5.76 9.00
CA PHE A 65 -2.52 5.15 8.52
C PHE A 65 -1.46 5.14 9.62
N SER A 66 -0.95 3.95 9.91
CA SER A 66 -0.02 3.71 11.01
C SER A 66 0.88 2.50 10.68
N PRO A 67 1.98 2.29 11.43
CA PRO A 67 2.83 1.11 11.25
C PRO A 67 2.04 -0.21 11.36
N LYS A 68 1.01 -0.26 12.20
CA LYS A 68 0.15 -1.43 12.35
C LYS A 68 -0.70 -1.70 11.10
N VAL A 69 -1.23 -0.64 10.48
CA VAL A 69 -1.95 -0.74 9.19
C VAL A 69 -1.00 -1.16 8.07
N PHE A 70 0.22 -0.59 8.04
CA PHE A 70 1.21 -1.00 7.05
C PHE A 70 1.65 -2.46 7.23
N GLN A 71 1.81 -2.92 8.47
CA GLN A 71 2.11 -4.32 8.78
C GLN A 71 0.99 -5.26 8.32
N SER A 72 -0.29 -4.88 8.50
CA SER A 72 -1.40 -5.70 8.00
C SER A 72 -1.46 -5.75 6.48
N ILE A 73 -1.12 -4.65 5.79
CA ILE A 73 -0.93 -4.62 4.33
C ILE A 73 0.18 -5.61 3.93
N LEU A 74 1.38 -5.52 4.53
CA LEU A 74 2.49 -6.42 4.20
C LEU A 74 2.14 -7.90 4.46
N THR A 75 1.43 -8.17 5.56
CA THR A 75 0.97 -9.53 5.90
C THR A 75 0.04 -10.10 4.82
N SER A 76 -0.78 -9.25 4.18
CA SER A 76 -1.66 -9.68 3.07
C SER A 76 -0.89 -10.16 1.84
N PHE A 77 0.34 -9.70 1.65
CA PHE A 77 1.27 -10.19 0.61
C PHE A 77 2.09 -11.41 1.07
N GLY A 78 1.85 -11.92 2.28
CA GLY A 78 2.56 -13.06 2.85
C GLY A 78 3.90 -12.72 3.52
N TYR A 79 4.18 -11.43 3.78
CA TYR A 79 5.38 -11.05 4.53
C TYR A 79 5.21 -11.33 6.03
N ASP A 80 6.10 -12.14 6.59
CA ASP A 80 6.22 -12.38 8.03
C ASP A 80 7.03 -11.22 8.66
N VAL A 81 6.28 -10.22 9.14
CA VAL A 81 6.85 -8.96 9.64
C VAL A 81 7.40 -9.12 11.06
N GLU A 82 6.93 -10.08 11.85
CA GLU A 82 7.46 -10.34 13.20
C GLU A 82 8.91 -10.85 13.17
N LYS A 83 9.30 -11.57 12.12
CA LYS A 83 10.69 -12.04 11.97
C LYS A 83 11.73 -10.97 11.63
N HIS A 84 11.31 -9.80 11.14
CA HIS A 84 12.25 -8.83 10.54
C HIS A 84 12.33 -7.49 11.28
N MET A 85 11.50 -7.23 12.29
CA MET A 85 11.50 -5.96 13.03
C MET A 85 12.23 -5.99 14.38
N HIS A 86 12.82 -7.11 14.79
CA HIS A 86 13.65 -7.22 15.99
C HIS A 86 15.09 -6.73 15.82
N THR A 87 15.39 -5.96 14.77
CA THR A 87 16.75 -5.45 14.52
C THR A 87 16.69 -3.99 14.10
N LEU A 88 16.24 -3.14 15.02
CA LEU A 88 16.53 -1.70 15.02
C LEU A 88 16.90 -1.27 16.44
#